data_AF-A0A7W9L763-F1
#
_entry.id   AF-A0A7W9L763-F1
#
_cell.length_a   1.000
_cell.length_b   1.000
_cell.length_c   1.000
_cell.angle_alpha   90.00
_cell.angle_beta   90.00
_cell.angle_gamma   90.00
#
_symmetry.space_group_name_H-M   'P 1'
#
loop_
_entity.id
_entity.type
_entity.pdbx_description
1 polymer ?
#
loop_
_entity_poly.entity_id
_entity_poly.type
_entity_poly.pdbx_seq_one_letter_code
_entity_poly.pdbx_strand_id
1 'polypeptide(L)' 'MATRKTLIKSRAGVRLQRIDHLARQQVVQSSWRLSTLRQNPPRSFADQTEAEDAFDMEVIASLTDPVTIDMQRRGLID' A
#
# COMPACT_ATOMS: atom_id res chain seq x y z
N MET A 1 11.44 8.78 -17.16
CA MET A 1 9.96 8.88 -17.03
C MET A 1 9.67 9.26 -15.59
N ALA A 2 9.00 10.37 -15.34
CA ALA A 2 8.74 10.81 -13.96
C ALA A 2 7.59 9.96 -13.38
N THR A 3 7.65 9.64 -12.09
CA THR A 3 6.55 8.97 -11.39
C THR A 3 6.09 9.82 -10.22
N ARG A 4 4.77 10.00 -10.08
CA ARG A 4 4.15 10.66 -8.93
C ARG A 4 3.54 9.58 -8.05
N LYS A 5 3.90 9.59 -6.76
CA LYS A 5 3.35 8.67 -5.77
C LYS A 5 2.36 9.42 -4.89
N THR A 6 1.16 8.88 -4.75
CA THR A 6 0.10 9.43 -3.91
C THR A 6 -0.32 8.35 -2.91
N LEU A 7 -0.25 8.64 -1.61
CA LEU A 7 -0.79 7.73 -0.60
C LEU A 7 -2.32 7.76 -0.65
N ILE A 8 -2.96 6.61 -0.79
CA ILE A 8 -4.41 6.47 -0.88
C ILE A 8 -4.99 6.06 0.48
N LYS A 9 -4.46 4.97 1.06
CA LYS A 9 -4.88 4.44 2.37
C LYS A 9 -3.65 3.94 3.14
N SER A 10 -3.71 3.99 4.46
CA SER A 10 -2.75 3.34 5.34
C SER A 10 -3.41 2.87 6.63
N ARG A 11 -3.14 1.63 7.06
CA ARG A 11 -3.67 1.05 8.29
C ARG A 11 -2.88 -0.19 8.70
N ALA A 12 -2.63 -0.38 10.00
CA ALA A 12 -1.94 -1.54 10.56
C ALA A 12 -0.61 -1.84 9.86
N GLY A 13 0.16 -0.79 9.53
CA GLY A 13 1.42 -0.92 8.79
C GLY A 13 1.29 -1.23 7.30
N VAL A 14 0.07 -1.45 6.79
CA VAL A 14 -0.22 -1.62 5.36
C VAL A 14 -0.41 -0.25 4.72
N ARG A 15 0.16 -0.04 3.54
CA ARG A 15 0.09 1.20 2.77
C ARG A 15 -0.31 0.89 1.33
N LEU A 16 -1.36 1.57 0.85
CA LEU A 16 -1.78 1.55 -0.54
C LEU A 16 -1.42 2.89 -1.18
N GLN A 17 -0.58 2.85 -2.21
CA GLN A 17 -0.13 4.03 -2.94
C GLN A 17 -0.54 3.95 -4.42
N ARG A 18 -1.02 5.04 -4.99
CA ARG A 18 -1.15 5.21 -6.44
C ARG A 18 0.16 5.73 -7.00
N ILE A 19 0.64 5.10 -8.07
CA ILE A 19 1.85 5.43 -8.80
C ILE A 19 1.42 5.88 -10.19
N ASP A 20 1.46 7.17 -10.43
CA ASP A 20 1.17 7.77 -11.73
C ASP A 20 2.46 7.92 -12.53
N HIS A 21 2.51 7.28 -13.69
CA HIS A 21 3.58 7.41 -14.67
C HIS A 21 3.31 8.64 -15.54
N LEU A 22 4.23 9.61 -15.48
CA LEU A 22 4.11 10.88 -16.17
C LEU A 22 4.98 10.91 -17.43
N ALA A 23 4.39 11.36 -18.54
CA ALA A 23 5.11 11.79 -19.73
C ALA A 23 4.76 13.25 -20.04
N ARG A 24 5.76 14.11 -20.24
CA ARG A 24 5.57 15.55 -20.48
C ARG A 24 4.61 16.21 -19.46
N GLN A 25 4.75 15.85 -18.18
CA GLN A 25 3.92 16.34 -17.06
C GLN A 25 2.45 15.88 -17.06
N GLN A 26 2.03 15.02 -17.99
CA GLN A 26 0.68 14.43 -18.01
C GLN A 26 0.73 12.98 -17.52
N VAL A 27 -0.32 12.55 -16.81
CA VAL A 27 -0.50 11.16 -16.38
C VAL A 27 -0.83 10.30 -17.60
N VAL A 28 0.05 9.36 -17.92
CA VAL A 28 -0.14 8.42 -19.03
C VAL A 28 -0.67 7.08 -18.54
N GLN A 29 -0.26 6.67 -17.34
CA GLN A 29 -0.67 5.42 -16.74
C GLN A 29 -0.69 5.55 -15.22
N SER A 30 -1.63 4.88 -14.58
CA SER A 30 -1.68 4.73 -13.13
C SER A 30 -1.51 3.25 -12.78
N SER A 31 -0.75 2.97 -11.73
CA SER A 31 -0.70 1.67 -11.08
C SER A 31 -0.87 1.86 -9.58
N TRP A 32 -1.21 0.79 -8.88
CA TRP A 32 -1.39 0.79 -7.43
C TRP A 32 -0.35 -0.13 -6.81
N ARG A 33 0.25 0.31 -5.72
CA ARG A 33 1.28 -0.42 -5.00
C ARG A 33 0.84 -0.61 -3.56
N LEU A 34 0.74 -1.86 -3.16
CA LEU A 34 0.50 -2.31 -1.80
C LEU A 34 1.84 -2.65 -1.15
N SER A 35 2.11 -2.07 0.02
CA SER A 35 3.29 -2.37 0.82
C SER A 35 2.86 -2.65 2.26
N THR A 36 3.46 -3.65 2.89
CA THR A 36 3.15 -4.09 4.26
C THR A 36 4.44 -4.16 5.09
N LEU A 37 4.31 -4.09 6.41
CA LEU A 37 5.43 -4.32 7.34
C LEU A 37 5.76 -5.80 7.51
N ARG A 38 4.85 -6.68 7.11
CA ARG A 38 5.11 -8.12 7.04
C ARG A 38 6.20 -8.39 6.01
N GLN A 39 6.97 -9.46 6.19
CA GLN A 39 8.02 -9.89 5.25
C GLN A 39 7.44 -10.47 3.95
N ASN A 40 6.59 -9.71 3.28
CA ASN A 40 5.95 -10.06 2.01
C ASN A 40 6.40 -9.06 0.95
N PRO A 41 6.75 -9.48 -0.28
CA PRO A 41 7.10 -8.55 -1.33
C PRO A 41 5.94 -7.58 -1.62
N PRO A 42 6.24 -6.29 -1.87
CA PRO A 42 5.22 -5.31 -2.22
C PRO A 42 4.52 -5.72 -3.52
N ARG A 43 3.18 -5.74 -3.49
CA ARG A 43 2.34 -6.12 -4.63
C ARG A 43 1.97 -4.89 -5.45
N SER A 44 1.94 -5.05 -6.76
CA SER A 44 1.56 -3.98 -7.70
C SER A 44 0.36 -4.43 -8.52
N PHE A 45 -0.60 -3.53 -8.71
CA PHE A 45 -1.88 -3.77 -9.33
C PHE A 45 -2.12 -2.74 -10.44
N ALA A 46 -2.79 -3.17 -11.51
CA ALA A 46 -3.17 -2.29 -12.62
C ALA A 46 -4.58 -1.71 -12.45
N ASP A 47 -5.38 -2.26 -11.54
CA ASP A 47 -6.74 -1.80 -11.22
C ASP A 47 -6.82 -1.31 -9.77
N GLN A 48 -7.62 -0.27 -9.54
CA GLN A 48 -7.82 0.29 -8.20
C GLN A 48 -8.60 -0.66 -7.28
N THR A 49 -9.67 -1.28 -7.81
CA THR A 49 -10.58 -2.13 -7.05
C THR A 49 -9.83 -3.35 -6.54
N GLU A 50 -9.07 -4.00 -7.42
CA GLU A 50 -8.22 -5.14 -7.05
C GLU A 50 -7.19 -4.77 -5.98
N ALA A 51 -6.62 -3.56 -6.08
CA ALA A 51 -5.65 -3.07 -5.10
C ALA A 51 -6.29 -2.75 -3.74
N GLU A 52 -7.53 -2.26 -3.73
CA GLU A 52 -8.30 -2.02 -2.51
C GLU A 52 -8.73 -3.32 -1.84
N ASP A 53 -9.22 -4.30 -2.60
CA ASP A 53 -9.55 -5.63 -2.08
C ASP A 53 -8.31 -6.32 -1.48
N ALA A 54 -7.17 -6.24 -2.18
CA ALA A 54 -5.91 -6.77 -1.67
C ALA A 54 -5.41 -6.02 -0.42
N PHE A 55 -5.71 -4.72 -0.30
CA PHE A 55 -5.39 -3.94 0.88
C PHE A 55 -6.19 -4.41 2.08
N ASP A 56 -7.51 -4.60 1.95
CA ASP A 56 -8.35 -5.04 3.08
C ASP A 56 -7.94 -6.44 3.57
N MET A 57 -7.64 -7.36 2.66
CA MET A 57 -7.11 -8.68 3.02
C MET A 57 -5.76 -8.60 3.76
N GLU A 58 -4.85 -7.73 3.31
CA GLU A 58 -3.54 -7.56 3.97
C GLU A 58 -3.67 -6.87 5.32
N VAL A 59 -4.61 -5.94 5.49
CA VAL A 59 -4.91 -5.30 6.78
C VAL A 59 -5.40 -6.35 7.78
N ILE A 60 -6.33 -7.22 7.38
CA ILE A 60 -6.81 -8.31 8.26
C ILE A 60 -5.65 -9.21 8.68
N ALA A 61 -4.80 -9.63 7.74
CA ALA A 61 -3.65 -10.46 8.05
C ALA A 61 -2.63 -9.74 8.95
N SER A 62 -2.42 -8.44 8.74
CA SER A 62 -1.48 -7.63 9.54
C SER A 62 -2.00 -7.38 10.95
N LEU A 63 -3.31 -7.24 11.16
CA LEU A 63 -3.90 -7.15 12.50
C LEU A 63 -3.72 -8.42 13.34
N THR A 64 -3.48 -9.56 12.71
CA THR A 64 -3.15 -10.83 13.38
C THR A 64 -1.64 -11.10 13.47
N ASP A 65 -0.82 -10.26 12.84
CA ASP A 65 0.62 -10.45 12.80
C ASP A 65 1.28 -9.95 14.09
N PRO A 66 2.07 -10.78 14.80
CA PRO A 66 2.62 -10.43 16.10
C PRO A 66 3.59 -9.24 16.04
N VAL A 67 4.29 -9.03 14.93
CA VAL A 67 5.20 -7.89 14.75
C VAL A 67 4.39 -6.61 14.63
N THR A 68 3.32 -6.64 13.83
CA THR A 68 2.41 -5.50 13.66
C THR A 68 1.69 -5.17 14.97
N ILE A 69 1.22 -6.17 15.72
CA ILE A 69 0.59 -5.98 17.02
C ILE A 69 1.58 -5.38 18.04
N ASP A 70 2.81 -5.87 18.11
CA ASP A 70 3.85 -5.30 18.97
C ASP A 70 4.15 -3.84 18.60
N MET A 71 4.25 -3.53 17.31
CA MET A 71 4.44 -2.15 16.83
C MET A 71 3.27 -1.22 17.15
N GLN A 72 2.02 -1.69 17.00
CA GLN A 72 0.83 -0.93 17.40
C GLN A 72 0.80 -0.69 18.91
N ARG A 73 1.11 -1.71 19.73
CA ARG A 73 1.21 -1.58 21.19
C ARG A 73 2.28 -0.57 21.63
N ARG A 74 3.35 -0.45 20.87
CA ARG A 74 4.42 0.55 21.09
C ARG A 74 4.08 1.94 20.54
N GLY A 75 2.93 2.12 19.88
CA GLY A 75 2.52 3.39 19.28
C GLY A 75 3.35 3.80 18.07
N LEU A 76 4.02 2.84 17.40
CA LEU A 76 4.86 3.11 16.23
C LEU A 76 4.06 3.22 14.93
N ILE A 77 2.85 2.65 14.91
CA ILE A 77 1.93 2.62 13.76
C ILE A 77 0.47 2.65 14.27
N ASP A 78 -0.42 3.15 13.43
CA ASP A 78 -1.89 3.18 13.63
C ASP A 78 -2.57 1.97 12.95
#